data_AF-A0A161MQ80-F1
#
_entry.id   AF-A0A161MQ80-F1
#
_cell.length_a   1.000
_cell.length_b   1.000
_cell.length_c   1.000
_cell.angle_alpha   90.00
_cell.angle_beta   90.00
_cell.angle_gamma   90.00
#
_symmetry.space_group_name_H-M   'P 1'
#
loop_
_entity.id
_entity.type
_entity.pdbx_description
1 polymer ?
#
loop_
_entity_poly.entity_id
_entity_poly.type
_entity_poly.pdbx_seq_one_letter_code
_entity_poly.pdbx_strand_id
1 'polypeptide(L)'
;EKMKSEVDKLLAQNDKTELEKLFLLRMEFGTAGLRGRMGPGYSQMNDLVIIQTAQGLLKYLLTKPVEVLKNGLVIGYDGRHNSKRFAELTAGIFLRAGSPVYIYSKVCPTPFVPFGVTKYQAAVGVMVTASHNPKEDNGYKVYWNNGAQIISPHDKGITKCIEENLKPEEGVWDLSILN
;
A
#
# COMPACT_ATOMS: atom_id res chain seq x y z
N GLU A 1 -8.26 15.42 -7.91
CA GLU A 1 -8.43 16.89 -8.09
C GLU A 1 -7.53 17.73 -7.20
N LYS A 2 -7.54 17.58 -5.86
CA LYS A 2 -6.69 18.38 -4.95
C LYS A 2 -5.18 18.29 -5.24
N MET A 3 -4.65 17.08 -5.45
CA MET A 3 -3.22 16.86 -5.75
C MET A 3 -2.80 17.46 -7.10
N LYS A 4 -3.67 17.40 -8.12
CA LYS A 4 -3.41 18.03 -9.42
C LYS A 4 -3.32 19.56 -9.26
N SER A 5 -4.24 20.16 -8.50
CA SER A 5 -4.21 21.60 -8.23
C SER A 5 -2.94 22.04 -7.50
N GLU A 6 -2.38 21.20 -6.61
CA GLU A 6 -1.11 21.48 -5.94
C GLU A 6 0.06 21.51 -6.94
N VAL A 7 0.13 20.53 -7.84
CA VAL A 7 1.14 20.51 -8.92
C VAL A 7 0.98 21.68 -9.87
N ASP A 8 -0.26 22.00 -10.28
CA ASP A 8 -0.55 23.13 -11.18
C ASP A 8 -0.07 24.46 -10.57
N LYS A 9 -0.19 24.64 -9.24
CA LYS A 9 0.34 25.82 -8.53
C LYS A 9 1.87 25.87 -8.54
N LEU A 10 2.54 24.76 -8.24
CA LEU A 10 4.00 24.70 -8.27
C LEU A 10 4.56 24.98 -9.67
N LEU A 11 3.88 24.47 -10.71
CA LEU A 11 4.20 24.77 -12.11
C LEU A 11 4.03 26.26 -12.43
N ALA A 12 2.91 26.87 -12.03
CA ALA A 12 2.67 28.30 -12.23
C ALA A 12 3.70 29.20 -11.52
N GLN A 13 4.23 28.73 -10.40
CA GLN A 13 5.29 29.40 -9.63
C GLN A 13 6.71 29.09 -10.14
N ASN A 14 6.85 28.16 -11.11
CA ASN A 14 8.12 27.64 -11.59
C ASN A 14 9.03 27.12 -10.44
N ASP A 15 8.41 26.53 -9.40
CA ASP A 15 9.11 25.97 -8.25
C ASP A 15 9.69 24.59 -8.60
N LYS A 16 10.79 24.62 -9.36
CA LYS A 16 11.49 23.42 -9.82
C LYS A 16 11.98 22.56 -8.66
N THR A 17 12.47 23.19 -7.60
CA THR A 17 13.04 22.47 -6.46
C THR A 17 12.00 21.61 -5.77
N GLU A 18 10.79 22.11 -5.56
CA GLU A 18 9.74 21.31 -4.94
C GLU A 18 9.20 20.23 -5.90
N LEU A 19 9.05 20.54 -7.18
CA LEU A 19 8.69 19.54 -8.19
C LEU A 19 9.72 18.40 -8.28
N GLU A 20 11.01 18.71 -8.22
CA GLU A 20 12.07 17.69 -8.22
C GLU A 20 11.96 16.78 -7.00
N LYS A 21 11.73 17.31 -5.80
CA LYS A 21 11.51 16.49 -4.60
C LYS A 21 10.28 15.59 -4.73
N LEU A 22 9.22 16.07 -5.35
CA LEU A 22 7.97 15.31 -5.53
C LEU A 22 8.13 14.20 -6.57
N PHE A 23 8.82 14.45 -7.68
CA PHE A 23 8.77 13.59 -8.86
C PHE A 23 10.09 12.88 -9.21
N LEU A 24 11.24 13.30 -8.69
CA LEU A 24 12.52 12.61 -8.91
C LEU A 24 12.90 11.64 -7.80
N LEU A 25 12.26 11.76 -6.63
CA LEU A 25 12.46 10.88 -5.49
C LEU A 25 11.24 10.01 -5.25
N ARG A 26 11.46 8.78 -4.78
CA ARG A 26 10.41 7.82 -4.44
C ARG A 26 10.37 7.58 -2.94
N MET A 27 9.18 7.32 -2.40
CA MET A 27 9.05 6.81 -1.05
C MET A 27 9.78 5.47 -0.91
N GLU A 28 10.64 5.36 0.09
CA GLU A 28 11.34 4.12 0.39
C GLU A 28 10.43 3.17 1.18
N PHE A 29 10.34 1.93 0.70
CA PHE A 29 9.69 0.84 1.42
C PHE A 29 10.72 0.13 2.32
N GLY A 30 10.39 -0.04 3.60
CA GLY A 30 11.27 -0.69 4.58
C GLY A 30 10.52 -1.61 5.54
N THR A 31 11.15 -1.95 6.67
CA THR A 31 10.56 -2.82 7.70
C THR A 31 9.28 -2.25 8.31
N ALA A 32 9.13 -0.92 8.34
CA ALA A 32 7.90 -0.24 8.76
C ALA A 32 6.86 -0.10 7.64
N GLY A 33 7.16 -0.60 6.44
CA GLY A 33 6.40 -0.38 5.22
C GLY A 33 6.58 1.05 4.68
N LEU A 34 5.50 1.66 4.16
CA LEU A 34 5.50 3.07 3.77
C LEU A 34 4.93 3.97 4.85
N ARG A 35 5.46 5.18 4.97
CA ARG A 35 4.88 6.23 5.80
C ARG A 35 5.29 7.59 5.27
N GLY A 36 4.34 8.50 5.13
CA GLY A 36 4.63 9.86 4.74
C GLY A 36 3.38 10.69 4.52
N ARG A 37 3.60 11.97 4.22
CA ARG A 37 2.55 12.92 3.89
C ARG A 37 1.79 12.45 2.66
N MET A 38 0.48 12.65 2.65
CA MET A 38 -0.33 12.49 1.45
C MET A 38 -0.20 13.69 0.52
N GLY A 39 0.03 13.42 -0.76
CA GLY A 39 0.05 14.43 -1.81
C GLY A 39 0.64 13.92 -3.12
N PRO A 40 1.01 14.81 -4.05
CA PRO A 40 1.40 14.46 -5.42
C PRO A 40 2.79 13.81 -5.50
N GLY A 41 3.10 13.25 -6.67
CA GLY A 41 4.43 12.73 -6.97
C GLY A 41 4.67 11.31 -6.47
N TYR A 42 5.92 10.88 -6.48
CA TYR A 42 6.34 9.55 -6.05
C TYR A 42 6.92 9.53 -4.64
N SER A 43 7.26 10.69 -4.08
CA SER A 43 7.79 10.83 -2.72
C SER A 43 6.71 11.04 -1.64
N GLN A 44 5.43 10.98 -2.01
CA GLN A 44 4.30 11.15 -1.11
C GLN A 44 3.25 10.05 -1.28
N MET A 45 2.44 9.83 -0.24
CA MET A 45 1.39 8.83 -0.22
C MET A 45 0.22 9.24 -1.14
N ASN A 46 -0.05 8.44 -2.15
CA ASN A 46 -1.20 8.59 -3.04
C ASN A 46 -1.57 7.25 -3.69
N ASP A 47 -2.67 7.25 -4.45
CA ASP A 47 -3.20 6.04 -5.10
C ASP A 47 -2.15 5.31 -5.95
N LEU A 48 -1.33 6.03 -6.73
CA LEU A 48 -0.32 5.43 -7.58
C LEU A 48 0.74 4.69 -6.76
N VAL A 49 1.27 5.32 -5.72
CA VAL A 49 2.27 4.70 -4.83
C VAL A 49 1.69 3.48 -4.13
N ILE A 50 0.42 3.52 -3.72
CA ILE A 50 -0.26 2.37 -3.11
C ILE A 50 -0.43 1.22 -4.11
N ILE A 51 -0.89 1.50 -5.33
CA ILE A 51 -1.03 0.49 -6.39
C ILE A 51 0.32 -0.17 -6.68
N GLN A 52 1.37 0.63 -6.89
CA GLN A 52 2.73 0.12 -7.14
C GLN A 52 3.23 -0.75 -5.98
N THR A 53 2.96 -0.32 -4.74
CA THR A 53 3.35 -1.05 -3.53
C THR A 53 2.61 -2.38 -3.41
N ALA A 54 1.29 -2.37 -3.60
CA ALA A 54 0.46 -3.58 -3.55
C ALA A 54 0.82 -4.57 -4.66
N GLN A 55 1.10 -4.07 -5.88
CA GLN A 55 1.61 -4.88 -6.98
C GLN A 55 2.96 -5.51 -6.63
N GLY A 56 3.92 -4.73 -6.14
CA GLY A 56 5.22 -5.27 -5.74
C GLY A 56 5.11 -6.30 -4.61
N LEU A 57 4.23 -6.08 -3.63
CA LEU A 57 3.94 -7.05 -2.59
C LEU A 57 3.38 -8.36 -3.16
N LEU A 58 2.40 -8.28 -4.05
CA LEU A 58 1.82 -9.44 -4.73
C LEU A 58 2.87 -10.19 -5.56
N LYS A 59 3.68 -9.48 -6.35
CA LYS A 59 4.76 -10.09 -7.16
C LYS A 59 5.79 -10.77 -6.27
N TYR A 60 6.14 -10.18 -5.14
CA TYR A 60 7.02 -10.81 -4.16
C TYR A 60 6.43 -12.09 -3.58
N LEU A 61 5.13 -12.08 -3.23
CA LEU A 61 4.44 -13.28 -2.76
C LEU A 61 4.40 -14.39 -3.81
N LEU A 62 4.24 -14.04 -5.09
CA LEU A 62 4.28 -14.99 -6.21
C LEU A 62 5.65 -15.65 -6.41
N THR A 63 6.73 -15.09 -5.83
CA THR A 63 8.06 -15.76 -5.80
C THR A 63 8.17 -16.84 -4.72
N LYS A 64 7.16 -16.96 -3.85
CA LYS A 64 7.11 -17.94 -2.76
C LYS A 64 6.32 -19.18 -3.22
N PRO A 65 6.35 -20.29 -2.46
CA PRO A 65 5.55 -21.46 -2.78
C PRO A 65 4.08 -21.10 -3.03
N VAL A 66 3.47 -21.74 -4.03
CA VAL A 66 2.14 -21.39 -4.57
C VAL A 66 1.06 -21.35 -3.48
N GLU A 67 1.21 -22.19 -2.46
CA GLU A 67 0.31 -22.31 -1.32
C GLU A 67 0.22 -21.03 -0.49
N VAL A 68 1.21 -20.13 -0.58
CA VAL A 68 1.24 -18.86 0.15
C VAL A 68 0.03 -18.00 -0.20
N LEU A 69 -0.37 -17.92 -1.47
CA LEU A 69 -1.51 -17.09 -1.87
C LEU A 69 -2.87 -17.74 -1.61
N LYS A 70 -2.92 -19.03 -1.29
CA LYS A 70 -4.17 -19.79 -1.10
C LYS A 70 -5.07 -19.16 -0.02
N ASN A 71 -4.45 -18.67 1.04
CA ASN A 71 -5.16 -18.06 2.17
C ASN A 71 -5.19 -16.52 2.10
N GLY A 72 -4.67 -15.93 1.03
CA GLY A 72 -4.95 -14.55 0.67
C GLY A 72 -4.35 -13.47 1.57
N LEU A 73 -4.98 -12.30 1.52
CA LEU A 73 -4.58 -11.07 2.21
C LEU A 73 -5.61 -10.70 3.28
N VAL A 74 -5.16 -10.35 4.48
CA VAL A 74 -5.98 -9.63 5.47
C VAL A 74 -5.67 -8.14 5.40
N ILE A 75 -6.68 -7.28 5.31
CA ILE A 75 -6.45 -5.84 5.22
C ILE A 75 -7.35 -5.04 6.14
N GLY A 76 -6.73 -4.11 6.86
CA GLY A 76 -7.37 -3.17 7.76
C GLY A 76 -6.91 -1.75 7.50
N TYR A 77 -7.64 -0.78 8.04
CA TYR A 77 -7.35 0.63 7.88
C TYR A 77 -7.85 1.42 9.09
N ASP A 78 -7.21 2.56 9.36
CA ASP A 78 -7.62 3.51 10.40
C ASP A 78 -8.53 4.63 9.84
N GLY A 79 -8.91 5.58 10.70
CA GLY A 79 -9.82 6.67 10.35
C GLY A 79 -9.21 7.84 9.59
N ARG A 80 -7.98 7.75 9.06
CA ARG A 80 -7.36 8.86 8.31
C ARG A 80 -8.00 9.02 6.94
N HIS A 81 -7.83 10.21 6.37
CA HIS A 81 -8.23 10.47 4.99
C HIS A 81 -7.54 9.47 4.05
N ASN A 82 -8.29 8.99 3.06
CA ASN A 82 -7.88 7.99 2.08
C ASN A 82 -7.49 6.60 2.61
N SER A 83 -7.46 6.34 3.93
CA SER A 83 -7.08 5.01 4.44
C SER A 83 -7.96 3.89 3.89
N LYS A 84 -9.28 4.09 3.86
CA LYS A 84 -10.23 3.16 3.24
C LYS A 84 -9.94 2.95 1.75
N ARG A 85 -9.74 4.05 1.00
CA ARG A 85 -9.44 4.00 -0.44
C ARG A 85 -8.15 3.23 -0.73
N PHE A 86 -7.10 3.47 0.02
CA PHE A 86 -5.83 2.76 -0.12
C PHE A 86 -5.98 1.27 0.20
N ALA A 87 -6.80 0.92 1.19
CA ALA A 87 -7.12 -0.47 1.48
C ALA A 87 -7.90 -1.12 0.32
N GLU A 88 -8.88 -0.44 -0.25
CA GLU A 88 -9.68 -0.91 -1.39
C GLU A 88 -8.83 -1.11 -2.65
N LEU A 89 -7.92 -0.17 -2.96
CA LEU A 89 -6.96 -0.31 -4.07
C LEU A 89 -6.08 -1.55 -3.87
N THR A 90 -5.57 -1.76 -2.66
CA THR A 90 -4.75 -2.93 -2.33
C THR A 90 -5.53 -4.23 -2.47
N ALA A 91 -6.77 -4.26 -1.97
CA ALA A 91 -7.67 -5.40 -2.12
C ALA A 91 -7.94 -5.71 -3.60
N GLY A 92 -8.19 -4.68 -4.42
CA GLY A 92 -8.41 -4.82 -5.85
C GLY A 92 -7.23 -5.42 -6.61
N ILE A 93 -5.99 -5.22 -6.16
CA ILE A 93 -4.81 -5.88 -6.74
C ILE A 93 -4.83 -7.39 -6.46
N PHE A 94 -5.09 -7.79 -5.21
CA PHE A 94 -5.09 -9.21 -4.82
C PHE A 94 -6.26 -9.98 -5.43
N LEU A 95 -7.45 -9.38 -5.49
CA LEU A 95 -8.62 -10.01 -6.10
C LEU A 95 -8.42 -10.28 -7.60
N ARG A 96 -7.80 -9.34 -8.34
CA ARG A 96 -7.47 -9.53 -9.76
C ARG A 96 -6.51 -10.68 -10.01
N ALA A 97 -5.66 -10.97 -9.04
CA ALA A 97 -4.74 -12.11 -9.07
C ALA A 97 -5.41 -13.43 -8.62
N GLY A 98 -6.72 -13.43 -8.36
CA GLY A 98 -7.45 -14.59 -7.86
C GLY A 98 -7.13 -14.94 -6.40
N SER A 99 -6.52 -14.03 -5.65
CA SER A 99 -6.16 -14.26 -4.24
C SER A 99 -7.31 -13.80 -3.32
N PRO A 100 -7.71 -14.61 -2.33
CA PRO A 100 -8.74 -14.21 -1.38
C PRO A 100 -8.37 -12.93 -0.63
N VAL A 101 -9.35 -12.09 -0.32
CA VAL A 101 -9.14 -10.88 0.47
C VAL A 101 -10.14 -10.82 1.62
N TYR A 102 -9.60 -10.64 2.83
CA TYR A 102 -10.35 -10.39 4.05
C TYR A 102 -10.16 -8.92 4.45
N ILE A 103 -11.05 -8.05 3.98
CA ILE A 103 -11.05 -6.63 4.34
C ILE A 103 -12.01 -6.36 5.51
N TYR A 104 -11.55 -5.60 6.50
CA TYR A 104 -12.44 -5.12 7.57
C TYR A 104 -13.47 -4.13 7.01
N SER A 105 -14.75 -4.34 7.33
CA SER A 105 -15.87 -3.55 6.81
C SER A 105 -15.90 -2.09 7.29
N LYS A 106 -15.19 -1.81 8.39
CA LYS A 106 -15.04 -0.49 9.00
C LYS A 106 -13.60 -0.33 9.51
N VAL A 107 -13.28 0.87 9.99
CA VAL A 107 -12.02 1.16 10.67
C VAL A 107 -11.74 0.14 11.77
N CYS A 108 -10.48 -0.30 11.89
CA CYS A 108 -10.09 -1.32 12.87
C CYS A 108 -8.80 -0.94 13.61
N PRO A 109 -8.61 -1.38 14.87
CA PRO A 109 -7.32 -1.26 15.55
C PRO A 109 -6.22 -2.02 14.82
N THR A 110 -5.00 -1.48 14.82
CA THR A 110 -3.85 -2.13 14.17
C THR A 110 -3.67 -3.61 14.55
N PRO A 111 -3.81 -4.04 15.82
CA PRO A 111 -3.62 -5.45 16.20
C PRO A 111 -4.63 -6.44 15.59
N PHE A 112 -5.74 -5.96 15.03
CA PHE A 112 -6.75 -6.82 14.41
C PHE A 112 -6.25 -7.42 13.08
N VAL A 113 -5.37 -6.71 12.36
CA VAL A 113 -4.78 -7.22 11.12
C VAL A 113 -3.88 -8.43 11.40
N PRO A 114 -2.83 -8.38 12.24
CA PRO A 114 -1.99 -9.55 12.51
C PRO A 114 -2.75 -10.68 13.20
N PHE A 115 -3.75 -10.39 14.04
CA PHE A 115 -4.68 -11.41 14.55
C PHE A 115 -5.46 -12.08 13.42
N GLY A 116 -5.98 -11.31 12.48
CA GLY A 116 -6.68 -11.84 11.32
C GLY A 116 -5.77 -12.71 10.46
N VAL A 117 -4.50 -12.30 10.26
CA VAL A 117 -3.51 -13.08 9.52
C VAL A 117 -3.32 -14.46 10.13
N THR A 118 -3.09 -14.54 11.44
CA THR A 118 -2.90 -15.83 12.12
C THR A 118 -4.19 -16.66 12.14
N LYS A 119 -5.35 -16.01 12.34
CA LYS A 119 -6.68 -16.65 12.36
C LYS A 119 -7.05 -17.29 11.02
N TYR A 120 -6.83 -16.60 9.91
CA TYR A 120 -7.16 -17.09 8.56
C TYR A 120 -5.98 -17.79 7.88
N GLN A 121 -4.85 -17.92 8.58
CA GLN A 121 -3.59 -18.44 8.03
C GLN A 121 -3.19 -17.72 6.74
N ALA A 122 -3.49 -16.42 6.66
CA ALA A 122 -3.31 -15.61 5.46
C ALA A 122 -1.82 -15.46 5.12
N ALA A 123 -1.53 -15.22 3.85
CA ALA A 123 -0.19 -15.01 3.33
C ALA A 123 0.49 -13.82 4.02
N VAL A 124 -0.30 -12.76 4.19
CA VAL A 124 0.16 -11.43 4.56
C VAL A 124 -0.99 -10.63 5.13
N GLY A 125 -0.68 -9.65 5.96
CA GLY A 125 -1.59 -8.62 6.43
C GLY A 125 -1.13 -7.23 6.01
N VAL A 126 -2.06 -6.36 5.65
CA VAL A 126 -1.79 -4.94 5.39
C VAL A 126 -2.60 -4.08 6.35
N MET A 127 -1.95 -3.15 7.04
CA MET A 127 -2.63 -2.13 7.83
C MET A 127 -2.33 -0.75 7.23
N VAL A 128 -3.37 -0.08 6.75
CA VAL A 128 -3.26 1.30 6.26
C VAL A 128 -3.38 2.26 7.44
N THR A 129 -2.25 2.81 7.88
CA THR A 129 -2.15 3.72 9.03
C THR A 129 -0.79 4.40 9.11
N ALA A 130 -0.76 5.67 9.49
CA ALA A 130 0.46 6.35 9.93
C ALA A 130 0.67 6.30 11.46
N SER A 131 -0.10 5.48 12.19
CA SER A 131 -0.02 5.36 13.65
C SER A 131 -0.30 6.70 14.35
N HIS A 132 0.69 7.28 15.03
CA HIS A 132 0.61 8.52 15.79
C HIS A 132 0.97 9.77 14.97
N ASN A 133 1.33 9.62 13.69
CA ASN A 133 1.74 10.74 12.84
C ASN A 133 0.59 11.75 12.63
N PRO A 134 0.90 12.99 12.18
CA PRO A 134 -0.09 14.01 11.84
C PRO A 134 -1.18 13.48 10.89
N LYS A 135 -2.37 14.09 10.90
CA LYS A 135 -3.54 13.62 10.12
C LYS A 135 -3.31 13.68 8.59
N GLU A 136 -2.37 14.51 8.15
CA GLU A 136 -1.94 14.67 6.77
C GLU A 136 -1.09 13.49 6.28
N ASP A 137 -0.52 12.71 7.19
CA ASP A 137 0.24 11.50 6.87
C ASP A 137 -0.66 10.27 6.77
N ASN A 138 -0.28 9.36 5.89
CA ASN A 138 -0.78 7.99 5.86
C ASN A 138 0.38 6.99 5.84
N GLY A 139 0.08 5.70 5.90
CA GLY A 139 1.09 4.66 5.85
C GLY A 139 0.53 3.31 5.41
N TYR A 140 1.43 2.40 5.09
CA TYR A 140 1.15 1.07 4.59
C TYR A 140 2.06 0.09 5.32
N LYS A 141 1.55 -0.56 6.37
CA LYS A 141 2.31 -1.54 7.16
C LYS A 141 2.03 -2.95 6.68
N VAL A 142 3.05 -3.80 6.69
CA VAL A 142 2.94 -5.20 6.26
C VAL A 142 3.29 -6.14 7.40
N TYR A 143 2.42 -7.13 7.59
CA TYR A 143 2.58 -8.24 8.52
C TYR A 143 2.74 -9.53 7.71
N TRP A 144 3.70 -10.37 8.05
CA TRP A 144 3.89 -11.65 7.36
C TRP A 144 2.93 -12.73 7.88
N ASN A 145 2.99 -13.94 7.32
CA ASN A 145 2.09 -15.06 7.64
C ASN A 145 2.10 -15.51 9.12
N ASN A 146 3.13 -15.15 9.87
CA ASN A 146 3.24 -15.37 11.31
C ASN A 146 2.60 -14.25 12.15
N GLY A 147 1.95 -13.26 11.51
CA GLY A 147 1.37 -12.09 12.16
C GLY A 147 2.40 -11.07 12.65
N ALA A 148 3.70 -11.30 12.44
CA ALA A 148 4.74 -10.33 12.81
C ALA A 148 4.92 -9.29 11.70
N GLN A 149 5.31 -8.07 12.08
CA GLN A 149 5.72 -7.06 11.12
C GLN A 149 6.92 -7.57 10.30
N ILE A 150 6.96 -7.26 9.01
CA ILE A 150 8.06 -7.69 8.14
C ILE A 150 9.41 -7.12 8.59
N ILE A 151 10.44 -7.94 8.40
CA ILE A 151 11.85 -7.58 8.54
C ILE A 151 12.61 -8.15 7.34
N SER A 152 13.92 -7.88 7.24
CA SER A 152 14.79 -8.55 6.26
C SER A 152 14.70 -10.07 6.38
N PRO A 153 14.60 -10.81 5.26
CA PRO A 153 14.75 -10.36 3.87
C PRO A 153 13.44 -9.95 3.16
N HIS A 154 12.30 -9.92 3.85
CA HIS A 154 11.01 -9.65 3.21
C HIS A 154 10.86 -8.21 2.76
N ASP A 155 11.27 -7.25 3.59
CA ASP A 155 11.27 -5.83 3.24
C ASP A 155 12.01 -5.55 1.92
N LYS A 156 13.27 -5.99 1.80
CA LYS A 156 14.11 -5.82 0.62
C LYS A 156 13.55 -6.53 -0.61
N GLY A 157 13.00 -7.73 -0.41
CA GLY A 157 12.37 -8.48 -1.49
C GLY A 157 11.13 -7.79 -2.05
N ILE A 158 10.29 -7.24 -1.17
CA ILE A 158 9.12 -6.45 -1.56
C ILE A 158 9.58 -5.17 -2.27
N THR A 159 10.54 -4.43 -1.71
CA THR A 159 11.09 -3.21 -2.33
C THR A 159 11.56 -3.47 -3.76
N LYS A 160 12.36 -4.52 -3.97
CA LYS A 160 12.83 -4.91 -5.31
C LYS A 160 11.65 -5.18 -6.25
N CYS A 161 10.66 -5.94 -5.81
CA CYS A 161 9.49 -6.22 -6.63
C CYS A 161 8.64 -4.96 -6.92
N ILE A 162 8.60 -3.97 -6.03
CA ILE A 162 7.95 -2.67 -6.32
C ILE A 162 8.69 -1.95 -7.44
N GLU A 163 10.00 -1.84 -7.35
CA GLU A 163 10.85 -1.16 -8.34
C GLU A 163 10.78 -1.80 -9.73
N GLU A 164 10.68 -3.13 -9.79
CA GLU A 164 10.54 -3.88 -11.03
C GLU A 164 9.11 -3.81 -11.64
N ASN A 165 8.11 -3.35 -10.88
CA ASN A 165 6.70 -3.39 -11.27
C ASN A 165 5.98 -2.03 -11.09
N LEU A 166 6.64 -0.95 -11.47
CA LEU A 166 6.11 0.42 -11.32
C LEU A 166 4.98 0.77 -12.28
N LYS A 167 4.79 0.03 -13.38
CA LYS A 167 3.66 0.27 -14.29
C LYS A 167 2.39 -0.29 -13.65
N PRO A 168 1.34 0.52 -13.40
CA PRO A 168 0.05 0.00 -12.96
C PRO A 168 -0.50 -0.99 -14.01
N GLU A 169 -0.92 -2.16 -13.56
CA GLU A 169 -1.55 -3.16 -14.43
C GLU A 169 -2.92 -2.64 -14.91
N GLU A 170 -3.47 -3.26 -15.96
CA GLU A 170 -4.75 -2.83 -16.51
C GLU A 170 -5.90 -3.03 -15.51
N GLY A 171 -6.82 -2.07 -15.46
CA GLY A 171 -8.01 -2.15 -14.61
C GLY A 171 -7.77 -1.90 -13.12
N VAL A 172 -6.54 -1.75 -12.63
CA VAL A 172 -6.23 -1.60 -11.18
C VAL A 172 -6.85 -0.36 -10.51
N TRP A 173 -7.29 0.62 -11.30
CA TRP A 173 -7.97 1.83 -10.83
C TRP A 173 -9.47 1.61 -10.60
N ASP A 174 -10.05 0.56 -11.19
CA ASP A 174 -11.45 0.22 -11.05
C ASP A 174 -11.68 -0.58 -9.77
N LEU A 175 -12.55 -0.08 -8.90
CA LEU A 175 -12.89 -0.71 -7.63
C LEU A 175 -14.18 -1.55 -7.71
N SER A 176 -14.79 -1.67 -8.89
CA SER A 176 -16.00 -2.48 -9.11
C SER A 176 -15.83 -3.94 -8.70
N ILE A 177 -14.61 -4.49 -8.79
CA ILE A 177 -14.25 -5.86 -8.39
C ILE A 177 -14.46 -6.15 -6.89
N LEU A 178 -14.65 -5.11 -6.07
CA LEU A 178 -14.92 -5.26 -4.64
C LEU A 178 -16.40 -5.56 -4.33
N ASN A 179 -17.29 -5.47 -5.32
CA ASN A 179 -18.74 -5.62 -5.17
C ASN A 179 -19.25 -7.00 -5.59
#